data_AF-A0A0A2HRU2-F1
#
_entry.id   AF-A0A0A2HRU2-F1
#
_cell.length_a   1.000
_cell.length_b   1.000
_cell.length_c   1.000
_cell.angle_alpha   90.00
_cell.angle_beta   90.00
_cell.angle_gamma   90.00
#
_symmetry.space_group_name_H-M   'P 1'
#
loop_
_entity.id
_entity.type
_entity.pdbx_description
1 polymer ?
#
loop_
_entity_poly.entity_id
_entity_poly.type
_entity_poly.pdbx_seq_one_letter_code
_entity_poly.pdbx_strand_id
1 'polypeptide(L)'
;MKKVAIIGCGSYMDAGYGCPGEWRCLKAAAMGDGKFGEPKAVVSFVKCECPGRTLVPNTGMAMKLSEIKPDEIYLSSCMANAKPGCPYTTPEEKAQMIEEKTGITVILGTHDYH
;
A
#
# COMPACT_ATOMS: atom_id res chain seq x y z
N MET A 1 -13.07 -0.55 13.89
CA MET A 1 -12.23 0.14 12.89
C MET A 1 -11.68 -0.92 11.95
N LYS A 2 -11.89 -0.78 10.63
CA LYS A 2 -11.35 -1.76 9.67
C LYS A 2 -9.81 -1.75 9.71
N LYS A 3 -9.22 -2.94 9.65
CA LYS A 3 -7.77 -3.15 9.62
C LYS A 3 -7.31 -3.14 8.18
N VAL A 4 -6.32 -2.33 7.85
CA VAL A 4 -5.85 -2.17 6.48
C VAL A 4 -4.35 -2.39 6.38
N ALA A 5 -3.91 -2.92 5.24
CA ALA A 5 -2.49 -2.94 4.90
C ALA A 5 -2.21 -1.88 3.82
N ILE A 6 -1.06 -1.22 3.92
CA ILE A 6 -0.58 -0.27 2.92
C ILE A 6 0.64 -0.85 2.25
N ILE A 7 0.73 -0.71 0.93
CA ILE A 7 1.90 -1.14 0.16
C ILE A 7 2.48 0.07 -0.56
N GLY A 8 3.73 0.40 -0.26
CA GLY A 8 4.44 1.54 -0.82
C GLY A 8 5.44 1.17 -1.91
N CYS A 9 5.66 2.09 -2.86
CA CYS A 9 6.73 1.94 -3.84
C CYS A 9 8.08 2.24 -3.17
N GLY A 10 8.93 1.23 -2.99
CA GLY A 10 10.20 1.42 -2.29
C GLY A 10 11.13 2.41 -2.97
N SER A 11 11.24 2.35 -4.30
CA SER A 11 12.05 3.31 -5.06
C SER A 11 11.57 4.76 -4.89
N TYR A 12 10.26 4.99 -4.78
CA TYR A 12 9.73 6.33 -4.55
C TYR A 12 9.97 6.76 -3.09
N MET A 13 9.72 5.86 -2.14
CA MET A 13 9.93 6.12 -0.72
C MET A 13 11.40 6.46 -0.40
N ASP A 14 12.35 5.82 -1.08
CA ASP A 14 13.79 6.03 -0.90
C ASP A 14 14.29 7.33 -1.54
N ALA A 15 13.60 7.81 -2.59
CA ALA A 15 13.94 9.06 -3.27
C ALA A 15 13.24 10.30 -2.69
N GLY A 16 12.24 10.10 -1.82
CA GLY A 16 11.47 11.17 -1.17
C GLY A 16 11.91 11.45 0.26
N TYR A 17 10.95 11.80 1.13
CA TYR A 17 11.19 12.12 2.54
C TYR A 17 11.24 10.91 3.48
N GLY A 18 11.16 9.68 2.95
CA GLY A 18 10.99 8.46 3.75
C GLY A 18 9.58 8.33 4.36
N CYS A 19 8.98 7.14 4.27
CA CYS A 19 7.54 6.96 4.54
C CYS A 19 7.08 7.04 6.02
N PRO A 20 7.91 6.86 7.07
CA PRO A 20 7.50 7.30 8.40
C PRO A 20 7.64 8.83 8.58
N GLY A 21 8.51 9.48 7.79
CA GLY A 21 8.76 10.93 7.87
C GLY A 21 7.70 11.75 7.14
N GLU A 22 7.15 11.26 6.04
CA GLU A 22 6.11 11.98 5.29
C GLU A 22 4.72 11.88 5.95
N TRP A 23 4.45 10.79 6.68
CA TRP A 23 3.24 10.55 7.48
C TRP A 23 1.88 10.61 6.77
N ARG A 24 1.80 11.06 5.51
CA ARG A 24 0.54 11.32 4.78
C ARG A 24 -0.39 10.11 4.74
N CYS A 25 0.15 8.92 4.44
CA CYS A 25 -0.66 7.70 4.38
C CYS A 25 -1.25 7.34 5.76
N LEU A 26 -0.47 7.47 6.82
CA LEU A 26 -0.86 7.11 8.18
C LEU A 26 -1.83 8.14 8.77
N LYS A 27 -1.60 9.44 8.50
CA LYS A 27 -2.56 10.51 8.80
C LYS A 27 -3.89 10.26 8.11
N ALA A 28 -3.90 10.04 6.80
CA ALA A 28 -5.13 9.84 6.04
C ALA A 28 -5.91 8.62 6.54
N ALA A 29 -5.22 7.52 6.85
CA ALA A 29 -5.85 6.35 7.46
C ALA A 29 -6.47 6.67 8.83
N ALA A 30 -5.76 7.40 9.70
CA ALA A 30 -6.25 7.74 11.03
C ALA A 30 -7.47 8.69 11.01
N MET A 31 -7.51 9.62 10.05
CA MET A 31 -8.58 10.62 9.92
C MET A 31 -9.74 10.15 9.02
N GLY A 32 -9.53 9.11 8.20
CA GLY A 32 -10.48 8.68 7.18
C GLY A 32 -10.47 9.53 5.91
N ASP A 33 -9.40 10.29 5.67
CA ASP A 33 -9.26 11.17 4.50
C ASP A 33 -8.93 10.36 3.23
N GLY A 34 -9.06 11.01 2.06
CA GLY A 34 -8.65 10.46 0.77
C GLY A 34 -9.43 9.20 0.40
N LYS A 35 -8.72 8.11 0.08
CA LYS A 35 -9.33 6.83 -0.34
C LYS A 35 -9.81 5.96 0.81
N PHE A 36 -9.60 6.37 2.06
CA PHE A 36 -10.01 5.58 3.22
C PHE A 36 -11.49 5.75 3.57
N GLY A 37 -12.06 6.95 3.40
CA GLY A 37 -13.49 7.28 3.61
C GLY A 37 -13.97 7.25 5.07
N GLU A 38 -13.32 6.47 5.92
CA GLU A 38 -13.54 6.35 7.36
C GLU A 38 -12.20 6.03 8.04
N PRO A 39 -12.02 6.34 9.34
CA PRO A 39 -10.83 5.95 10.07
C PRO A 39 -10.51 4.45 9.97
N LYS A 40 -9.25 4.11 9.68
CA LYS A 40 -8.73 2.75 9.53
C LYS A 40 -7.53 2.51 10.44
N ALA A 41 -7.40 1.27 10.91
CA ALA A 41 -6.23 0.82 11.66
C ALA A 41 -5.21 0.24 10.67
N VAL A 42 -4.08 0.92 10.47
CA VAL A 42 -3.00 0.39 9.64
C VAL A 42 -2.26 -0.70 10.42
N VAL A 43 -2.37 -1.95 9.97
CA VAL A 43 -1.79 -3.13 10.65
C VAL A 43 -0.54 -3.66 9.97
N SER A 44 -0.26 -3.20 8.76
CA SER A 44 0.93 -3.54 8.01
C SER A 44 1.27 -2.43 7.02
N PHE A 45 2.57 -2.17 6.87
CA PHE A 45 3.11 -1.33 5.81
C PHE A 45 4.22 -2.10 5.10
N VAL A 46 3.94 -2.58 3.89
CA VAL A 46 4.91 -3.32 3.08
C VAL A 46 5.57 -2.38 2.07
N LYS A 47 6.91 -2.42 2.00
CA LYS A 47 7.68 -1.71 0.97
C LYS A 47 7.92 -2.66 -0.20
N CYS A 48 7.51 -2.26 -1.40
CA CYS A 48 7.83 -2.97 -2.64
C CYS A 48 9.30 -2.74 -3.01
N GLU A 49 10.02 -3.80 -3.36
CA GLU A 49 11.42 -3.71 -3.78
C GLU A 49 11.56 -4.07 -5.26
N CYS A 50 12.26 -3.24 -6.03
CA CYS A 50 12.52 -3.48 -7.45
C CYS A 50 13.29 -4.79 -7.66
N PRO A 51 12.91 -5.64 -8.63
CA PRO A 51 11.95 -5.40 -9.71
C PRO A 51 10.49 -5.82 -9.39
N GLY A 52 10.10 -5.90 -8.12
CA GLY A 52 8.74 -6.17 -7.66
C GLY A 52 8.47 -7.63 -7.25
N ARG A 53 9.48 -8.51 -7.30
CA ARG A 53 9.34 -9.95 -6.98
C ARG A 53 8.82 -10.22 -5.58
N THR A 54 9.16 -9.35 -4.63
CA THR A 54 8.82 -9.53 -3.22
C THR A 54 7.44 -8.98 -2.86
N LEU A 55 6.77 -8.25 -3.76
CA LEU A 55 5.50 -7.57 -3.48
C LEU A 55 4.44 -8.50 -2.90
N VAL A 56 4.04 -9.51 -3.68
CA VAL A 56 3.01 -10.48 -3.31
C VAL A 56 3.45 -11.34 -2.10
N PRO A 57 4.64 -12.00 -2.11
CA PRO A 57 5.02 -12.85 -0.99
C PRO A 57 5.22 -12.08 0.31
N ASN A 58 5.75 -10.84 0.28
CA ASN A 58 5.90 -10.04 1.51
C ASN A 58 4.55 -9.57 2.04
N THR A 59 3.58 -9.24 1.18
CA THR A 59 2.21 -8.97 1.63
C THR A 59 1.63 -10.19 2.35
N GLY A 60 1.73 -11.38 1.76
CA GLY A 60 1.27 -12.62 2.41
C GLY A 60 2.01 -12.94 3.70
N MET A 61 3.33 -12.75 3.74
CA MET A 61 4.15 -12.98 4.93
C MET A 61 3.87 -11.97 6.04
N ALA A 62 3.63 -10.70 5.72
CA ALA A 62 3.25 -9.70 6.70
C ALA A 62 1.93 -10.07 7.40
N MET A 63 0.95 -10.56 6.64
CA MET A 63 -0.31 -11.08 7.19
C MET A 63 -0.09 -12.31 8.07
N LYS A 64 0.74 -13.25 7.60
CA LYS A 64 1.04 -14.49 8.33
C LYS A 64 1.77 -14.22 9.66
N LEU A 65 2.82 -13.40 9.64
CA LEU A 65 3.67 -13.14 10.82
C LEU A 65 3.02 -12.21 11.84
N SER A 66 2.15 -11.30 11.39
CA SER A 66 1.36 -10.46 12.30
C SER A 66 0.16 -11.19 12.89
N GLU A 67 -0.21 -12.36 12.34
CA GLU A 67 -1.46 -13.07 12.64
C GLU A 67 -2.70 -12.18 12.40
N ILE A 68 -2.57 -11.16 11.54
CA ILE A 68 -3.64 -10.22 11.21
C ILE A 68 -3.92 -10.30 9.71
N LYS A 69 -5.13 -10.74 9.38
CA LYS A 69 -5.69 -10.59 8.03
C LYS A 69 -6.33 -9.20 7.92
N PRO A 70 -5.85 -8.30 7.03
CA PRO A 70 -6.50 -7.01 6.81
C PRO A 70 -7.83 -7.21 6.06
N ASP A 71 -8.75 -6.26 6.26
CA ASP A 71 -10.03 -6.19 5.57
C ASP A 71 -9.85 -5.66 4.13
N GLU A 72 -8.93 -4.71 3.95
CA GLU A 72 -8.65 -4.01 2.69
C GLU A 72 -7.13 -3.80 2.54
N ILE A 73 -6.63 -3.81 1.30
CA ILE A 73 -5.24 -3.49 0.98
C ILE A 73 -5.22 -2.21 0.14
N TYR A 74 -4.29 -1.30 0.43
CA TYR A 74 -4.13 -0.06 -0.30
C TYR A 74 -2.76 -0.01 -0.97
N LEU A 75 -2.70 0.22 -2.29
CA LEU A 75 -1.47 0.67 -2.93
C LEU A 75 -1.32 2.16 -2.66
N SER A 76 -0.20 2.58 -2.09
CA SER A 76 0.01 3.97 -1.70
C SER A 76 -0.15 4.94 -2.87
N SER A 77 -0.53 6.19 -2.60
CA SER A 77 -0.61 7.21 -3.66
C SER A 77 0.71 7.41 -4.40
N CYS A 78 1.86 7.24 -3.72
CA CYS A 78 3.17 7.29 -4.37
C CYS A 78 3.49 6.08 -5.25
N MET A 79 2.77 4.95 -5.09
CA MET A 79 2.83 3.82 -6.02
C MET A 79 1.82 3.97 -7.15
N ALA A 80 0.57 4.28 -6.81
CA ALA A 80 -0.54 4.36 -7.77
C ALA A 80 -0.39 5.51 -8.76
N ASN A 81 0.14 6.65 -8.31
CA ASN A 81 0.25 7.87 -9.11
C ASN A 81 1.69 8.23 -9.48
N ALA A 82 2.63 7.26 -9.40
CA ALA A 82 4.04 7.50 -9.64
C ALA A 82 4.30 8.09 -11.04
N LYS A 83 5.09 9.17 -11.11
CA LYS A 83 5.59 9.77 -12.35
C LYS A 83 7.10 10.06 -12.23
N PRO A 84 7.97 9.38 -13.00
CA PRO A 84 7.66 8.29 -13.94
C PRO A 84 7.08 7.05 -13.23
N GLY A 85 6.27 6.28 -13.98
CA GLY A 85 5.64 5.06 -13.47
C GLY A 85 6.63 3.91 -13.26
N CYS A 86 6.14 2.81 -12.69
CA CYS A 86 6.92 1.59 -12.52
C CYS A 86 7.23 0.94 -13.89
N PRO A 87 8.51 0.64 -14.21
CA PRO A 87 8.87 0.10 -15.52
C PRO A 87 8.54 -1.39 -15.70
N TYR A 88 8.18 -2.09 -14.61
CA TYR A 88 7.98 -3.53 -14.61
C TYR A 88 6.52 -3.98 -14.67
N THR A 89 5.60 -3.11 -14.25
CA THR A 89 4.18 -3.44 -14.07
C THR A 89 3.37 -2.19 -13.70
N THR A 90 2.08 -2.20 -14.01
CA THR A 90 1.14 -1.15 -13.63
C THR A 90 0.60 -1.32 -12.20
N PRO A 91 0.04 -0.27 -11.58
CA PRO A 91 -0.68 -0.40 -10.31
C PRO A 91 -1.84 -1.41 -10.37
N GLU A 92 -2.56 -1.49 -11.48
CA GLU A 92 -3.71 -2.38 -11.69
C GLU A 92 -3.28 -3.84 -11.75
N GLU A 93 -2.21 -4.14 -12.49
CA GLU A 93 -1.62 -5.49 -12.55
C GLU A 93 -1.12 -5.93 -11.17
N LYS A 94 -0.48 -5.03 -10.42
CA LYS A 94 -0.07 -5.30 -9.04
C LYS A 94 -1.26 -5.62 -8.14
N ALA A 95 -2.32 -4.82 -8.24
CA ALA A 95 -3.55 -5.05 -7.49
C ALA A 95 -4.13 -6.42 -7.79
N GLN A 96 -4.29 -6.76 -9.08
CA GLN A 96 -4.79 -8.06 -9.51
C GLN A 96 -3.94 -9.22 -8.96
N MET A 97 -2.61 -9.15 -9.07
CA MET A 97 -1.71 -10.19 -8.55
C MET A 97 -1.85 -10.39 -7.03
N ILE A 98 -2.09 -9.31 -6.28
CA ILE A 98 -2.31 -9.38 -4.83
C ILE A 98 -3.69 -9.95 -4.51
N GLU A 99 -4.74 -9.48 -5.19
CA GLU A 99 -6.11 -9.97 -5.02
C GLU A 99 -6.22 -11.47 -5.30
N GLU A 100 -5.64 -11.95 -6.41
CA GLU A 100 -5.63 -13.36 -6.78
C GLU A 100 -4.96 -14.26 -5.73
N LYS A 101 -3.98 -13.73 -5.00
CA LYS A 101 -3.20 -14.50 -4.01
C LYS A 101 -3.72 -14.38 -2.59
N THR A 102 -4.38 -13.27 -2.26
CA THR A 102 -4.82 -12.98 -0.88
C THR A 102 -6.33 -13.10 -0.70
N GLY A 103 -7.10 -12.96 -1.79
CA GLY A 103 -8.56 -12.83 -1.76
C GLY A 103 -9.05 -11.56 -1.06
N ILE A 104 -8.20 -10.52 -0.97
CA ILE A 104 -8.52 -9.25 -0.29
C ILE A 104 -8.51 -8.14 -1.34
N THR A 105 -9.56 -7.33 -1.35
CA THR A 105 -9.70 -6.19 -2.28
C THR A 105 -8.54 -5.21 -2.14
N VAL A 106 -8.00 -4.79 -3.29
CA VAL A 106 -6.91 -3.82 -3.39
C VAL A 106 -7.44 -2.49 -3.94
N ILE A 107 -7.22 -1.42 -3.20
CA ILE A 107 -7.64 -0.06 -3.54
C ILE A 107 -6.42 0.75 -3.96
N LEU A 108 -6.54 1.50 -5.06
CA LEU A 108 -5.47 2.32 -5.61
C LEU A 108 -5.47 3.72 -5.00
N GLY A 109 -4.34 4.08 -4.37
CA GLY A 109 -4.13 5.37 -3.71
C GLY A 109 -4.53 5.35 -2.24
N THR A 110 -3.97 6.27 -1.45
CA THR A 110 -4.24 6.41 -0.01
C THR A 110 -4.79 7.79 0.31
N HIS A 111 -4.03 8.83 -0.01
CA HIS A 111 -4.38 10.22 0.20
C HIS A 111 -4.34 11.00 -1.12
N ASP A 112 -5.09 12.09 -1.18
CA ASP A 112 -5.00 13.03 -2.28
C ASP A 112 -3.77 13.94 -2.07
N TYR A 113 -3.13 14.34 -3.16
CA TYR A 113 -2.11 15.40 -3.14
C TYR A 113 -2.82 16.70 -3.49
N HIS A 114 -3.02 17.56 -2.47
CA HIS A 114 -3.31 18.97 -2.65
C HIS A 114 -2.00 19.76 -2.75
#